data_AF-A0A5C9B7W5-F1
#
_entry.id   AF-A0A5C9B7W5-F1
#
_cell.length_a   1.000
_cell.length_b   1.000
_cell.length_c   1.000
_cell.angle_alpha   90.00
_cell.angle_beta   90.00
_cell.angle_gamma   90.00
#
_symmetry.space_group_name_H-M   'P 1'
#
loop_
_entity.id
_entity.type
_entity.pdbx_description
1 polymer ?
#
loop_
_entity_poly.entity_id
_entity_poly.type
_entity_poly.pdbx_seq_one_letter_code
_entity_poly.pdbx_strand_id
1 'polypeptide(L)'
;MKHTSYLSLVLAMSLAACEQRASPPAAGEDTPPAAAPKVANDDDGGRTYQQVCKACHETGVINAPKVGDAAAWAKLLAEGQAIVTAHGWVGVRGMPPRGGRADLSLGDFARATAWMARSAGVDWPNPDEAMLATIRAEEVKRVEALRTRP
;
A
#
# COMPACT_ATOMS: atom_id res chain seq x y z
N MET A 1 24.62 -62.64 -39.15
CA MET A 1 24.80 -62.09 -40.52
C MET A 1 24.19 -60.70 -40.57
N LYS A 2 24.87 -59.79 -41.27
CA LYS A 2 24.46 -58.45 -41.73
C LYS A 2 24.88 -57.26 -40.84
N HIS A 3 25.98 -56.64 -41.29
CA HIS A 3 26.45 -55.26 -41.10
C HIS A 3 25.32 -54.25 -41.35
N THR A 4 25.35 -52.96 -40.97
CA THR A 4 26.29 -51.86 -41.30
C THR A 4 25.63 -50.60 -40.66
N SER A 5 26.28 -49.84 -39.78
CA SER A 5 27.03 -48.59 -40.06
C SER A 5 26.23 -47.27 -39.94
N TYR A 6 26.98 -46.23 -39.56
CA TYR A 6 26.75 -44.77 -39.60
C TYR A 6 26.12 -44.14 -38.34
N LEU A 7 26.90 -43.59 -37.42
CA LEU A 7 27.74 -42.36 -37.48
C LEU A 7 26.89 -41.08 -37.53
N SER A 8 26.77 -40.40 -36.39
CA SER A 8 26.62 -38.94 -36.22
C SER A 8 26.63 -38.67 -34.70
N LEU A 9 27.79 -38.44 -34.10
CA LEU A 9 28.40 -37.11 -33.89
C LEU A 9 27.52 -36.18 -33.03
N VAL A 10 27.71 -36.25 -31.70
CA VAL A 10 27.46 -35.15 -30.76
C VAL A 10 28.65 -35.17 -29.79
N LEU A 11 29.72 -34.48 -30.14
CA LEU A 11 30.05 -33.12 -29.70
C LEU A 11 30.36 -33.03 -28.19
N ALA A 12 31.67 -33.03 -27.94
CA ALA A 12 32.42 -32.33 -26.89
C ALA A 12 32.09 -32.60 -25.41
N MET A 13 33.00 -33.39 -24.82
CA MET A 13 33.24 -33.57 -23.39
C MET A 13 33.45 -32.25 -22.63
N SER A 14 32.85 -32.24 -21.45
CA SER A 14 33.03 -31.32 -20.33
C SER A 14 34.51 -31.10 -19.95
N LEU A 15 34.89 -29.83 -19.84
CA LEU A 15 36.02 -29.36 -19.05
C LEU A 15 35.56 -28.12 -18.26
N ALA A 16 34.87 -28.33 -17.15
CA ALA A 16 34.75 -27.34 -16.09
C ALA A 16 35.70 -27.78 -14.97
N ALA A 17 36.86 -27.13 -14.92
CA ALA A 17 37.85 -27.35 -13.89
C ALA A 17 37.34 -26.88 -12.52
N CYS A 18 37.64 -27.69 -11.51
CA CYS A 18 37.48 -27.43 -10.09
C CYS A 18 38.33 -26.22 -9.67
N GLU A 19 37.73 -25.24 -8.98
CA GLU A 19 38.40 -24.54 -7.86
C GLU A 19 37.35 -23.74 -7.06
N GLN A 20 36.53 -24.45 -6.27
CA GLN A 20 35.66 -23.80 -5.30
C GLN A 20 36.52 -23.38 -4.10
N ARG A 21 36.99 -22.14 -4.12
CA ARG A 21 37.63 -21.50 -2.96
C ARG A 21 36.55 -21.25 -1.90
N ALA A 22 36.52 -22.10 -0.89
CA ALA A 22 35.75 -21.88 0.32
C ALA A 22 36.24 -20.60 1.04
N SER A 23 35.29 -19.75 1.42
CA SER A 23 35.48 -18.61 2.33
C SER A 23 34.29 -18.55 3.30
N PRO A 24 34.46 -17.97 4.50
CA PRO A 24 33.86 -18.43 5.76
C PRO A 24 32.41 -18.00 5.98
N PRO A 25 31.69 -18.57 6.99
CA PRO A 25 30.36 -18.10 7.36
C PRO A 25 30.47 -16.72 7.99
N ALA A 26 29.92 -15.70 7.31
CA ALA A 26 29.67 -14.41 7.93
C ALA A 26 28.46 -14.52 8.87
N ALA A 27 28.64 -13.93 10.04
CA ALA A 27 27.72 -13.83 11.16
C ALA A 27 26.25 -13.60 10.77
N GLY A 28 25.37 -14.19 11.57
CA GLY A 28 23.93 -14.09 11.43
C GLY A 28 23.41 -12.66 11.58
N GLU A 29 22.41 -12.38 10.76
CA GLU A 29 21.43 -11.34 11.00
C GLU A 29 20.08 -12.06 11.00
N ASP A 30 19.60 -12.42 12.20
CA ASP A 30 18.22 -12.84 12.44
C ASP A 30 17.29 -11.65 12.17
N THR A 31 17.06 -11.36 10.88
CA THR A 31 15.96 -10.50 10.46
C THR A 31 14.70 -11.35 10.47
N PRO A 32 13.72 -11.10 11.34
CA PRO A 32 12.44 -11.79 11.26
C PRO A 32 11.85 -11.55 9.86
N PRO A 33 11.31 -12.57 9.18
CA PRO A 33 10.71 -12.37 7.87
C PRO A 33 9.62 -11.30 7.99
N ALA A 34 9.71 -10.28 7.13
CA ALA A 34 8.65 -9.30 6.98
C ALA A 34 7.33 -10.06 6.81
N ALA A 35 6.41 -9.86 7.76
CA ALA A 35 5.14 -10.58 7.77
C ALA A 35 4.46 -10.41 6.41
N ALA A 36 4.12 -11.53 5.77
CA ALA A 36 3.35 -11.54 4.55
C ALA A 36 2.09 -10.65 4.70
N PRO A 37 1.65 -9.96 3.63
CA PRO A 37 0.51 -9.07 3.71
C PRO A 37 -0.69 -9.88 4.20
N LYS A 38 -1.22 -9.53 5.38
CA LYS A 38 -2.52 -10.06 5.81
C LYS A 38 -3.54 -9.64 4.75
N VAL A 39 -4.26 -10.61 4.19
CA VAL A 39 -5.51 -10.33 3.47
C VAL A 39 -6.42 -9.59 4.44
N ALA A 40 -6.68 -8.33 4.11
CA ALA A 40 -7.40 -7.42 4.98
C ALA A 40 -8.90 -7.44 4.67
N ASN A 41 -9.73 -7.51 5.71
CA ASN A 41 -11.20 -7.54 5.59
C ASN A 41 -11.79 -6.14 5.84
N ASP A 42 -13.08 -5.95 5.52
CA ASP A 42 -13.82 -4.70 5.76
C ASP A 42 -13.69 -4.17 7.20
N ASP A 43 -13.66 -5.07 8.18
CA ASP A 43 -13.51 -4.73 9.60
C ASP A 43 -12.19 -3.99 9.91
N ASP A 44 -11.15 -4.19 9.10
CA ASP A 44 -9.83 -3.59 9.34
C ASP A 44 -9.86 -2.06 9.19
N GLY A 45 -10.71 -1.55 8.29
CA GLY A 45 -10.93 -0.11 8.13
C GLY A 45 -11.62 0.50 9.34
N GLY A 46 -12.68 -0.14 9.82
CA GLY A 46 -13.40 0.27 11.03
C GLY A 46 -12.50 0.28 12.27
N ARG A 47 -11.66 -0.75 12.46
CA ARG A 47 -10.69 -0.77 13.57
C ARG A 47 -9.69 0.38 13.49
N THR A 48 -9.15 0.64 12.30
CA THR A 48 -8.21 1.76 12.10
C THR A 48 -8.87 3.11 12.38
N TYR A 49 -10.13 3.29 11.94
CA TYR A 49 -10.92 4.47 12.30
C TYR A 49 -11.02 4.65 13.82
N GLN A 50 -11.41 3.60 14.55
CA GLN A 50 -11.57 3.66 16.01
C GLN A 50 -10.27 4.04 16.73
N GLN A 51 -9.14 3.48 16.28
CA GLN A 51 -7.83 3.69 16.92
C GLN A 51 -7.16 5.02 16.59
N VAL A 52 -7.45 5.59 15.41
CA VAL A 52 -6.68 6.75 14.88
C VAL A 52 -7.59 7.92 14.52
N CYS A 53 -8.56 7.67 13.65
CA CYS A 53 -9.29 8.73 12.97
C CYS A 53 -10.41 9.33 13.84
N LYS A 54 -11.01 8.51 14.72
CA LYS A 54 -12.17 8.87 15.56
C LYS A 54 -11.95 10.15 16.37
N ALA A 55 -10.73 10.33 16.90
CA ALA A 55 -10.38 11.47 17.74
C ALA A 55 -10.76 12.83 17.12
N CYS A 56 -10.75 12.93 15.79
CA CYS A 56 -11.14 14.15 15.08
C CYS A 56 -12.47 13.99 14.32
N HIS A 57 -12.70 12.84 13.70
CA HIS A 57 -13.80 12.64 12.76
C HIS A 57 -15.12 12.20 13.41
N GLU A 58 -15.16 11.91 14.72
CA GLU A 58 -16.43 11.65 15.41
C GLU A 58 -17.20 12.95 15.66
N THR A 59 -16.53 13.95 16.24
CA THR A 59 -17.16 15.21 16.64
C THR A 59 -16.92 16.35 15.65
N GLY A 60 -16.00 16.16 14.68
CA GLY A 60 -15.66 17.15 13.65
C GLY A 60 -14.67 18.21 14.14
N VAL A 61 -13.66 17.80 14.91
CA VAL A 61 -12.60 18.68 15.43
C VAL A 61 -11.97 19.48 14.30
N ILE A 62 -11.85 20.80 14.47
CA ILE A 62 -11.28 21.73 13.46
C ILE A 62 -11.95 21.57 12.08
N ASN A 63 -13.28 21.37 12.06
CA ASN A 63 -14.07 21.15 10.84
C ASN A 63 -13.67 19.88 10.06
N ALA A 64 -13.18 18.85 10.76
CA ALA A 64 -13.03 17.53 10.18
C ALA A 64 -14.41 17.00 9.70
N PRO A 65 -14.50 16.39 8.50
CA PRO A 65 -15.75 15.82 8.02
C PRO A 65 -16.17 14.68 8.96
N LYS A 66 -17.35 14.82 9.56
CA LYS A 66 -17.84 13.85 10.55
C LYS A 66 -18.20 12.54 9.86
N VAL A 67 -17.85 11.41 10.46
CA VAL A 67 -18.32 10.10 9.98
C VAL A 67 -19.85 10.06 10.03
N GLY A 68 -20.48 9.59 8.96
CA GLY A 68 -21.94 9.53 8.85
C GLY A 68 -22.60 10.82 8.33
N ASP A 69 -21.87 11.94 8.24
CA ASP A 69 -22.41 13.20 7.73
C ASP A 69 -22.33 13.25 6.19
N ALA A 70 -23.34 12.71 5.52
CA ALA A 70 -23.40 12.69 4.06
C ALA A 70 -23.22 14.08 3.42
N ALA A 71 -23.72 15.14 4.06
CA ALA A 71 -23.62 16.51 3.55
C ALA A 71 -22.18 17.03 3.61
N ALA A 72 -21.46 16.77 4.72
CA ALA A 72 -20.05 17.13 4.85
C ALA A 72 -19.16 16.37 3.86
N TRP A 73 -19.51 15.12 3.54
CA TRP A 73 -18.74 14.27 2.63
C TRP A 73 -19.04 14.50 1.15
N ALA A 74 -20.22 15.01 0.79
CA ALA A 74 -20.68 15.08 -0.61
C ALA A 74 -19.67 15.66 -1.61
N LYS A 75 -19.01 16.77 -1.25
CA LYS A 75 -18.00 17.40 -2.13
C LYS A 75 -16.72 16.57 -2.25
N LEU A 76 -16.28 15.97 -1.15
CA LEU A 76 -15.09 15.12 -1.13
C LEU A 76 -15.31 13.88 -1.99
N LEU A 77 -16.49 13.27 -1.87
CA LEU A 77 -16.85 12.06 -2.59
C LEU A 77 -16.85 12.28 -4.11
N ALA A 78 -17.15 13.49 -4.59
CA ALA A 78 -17.08 13.86 -6.00
C ALA A 78 -15.64 13.94 -6.55
N GLU A 79 -14.63 14.13 -5.70
CA GLU A 79 -13.22 14.06 -6.09
C GLU A 79 -12.75 12.61 -6.30
N GLY A 80 -13.43 11.66 -5.66
CA GLY A 80 -13.16 10.23 -5.80
C GLY A 80 -12.16 9.67 -4.78
N GLN A 81 -12.17 8.34 -4.66
CA GLN A 81 -11.48 7.61 -3.59
C GLN A 81 -9.98 7.86 -3.54
N ALA A 82 -9.31 7.86 -4.69
CA ALA A 82 -7.85 8.01 -4.74
C ALA A 82 -7.40 9.40 -4.27
N ILE A 83 -8.07 10.46 -4.74
CA ILE A 83 -7.74 11.85 -4.42
C ILE A 83 -7.95 12.12 -2.94
N VAL A 84 -9.16 11.82 -2.43
CA VAL A 84 -9.50 12.05 -1.02
C VAL A 84 -8.54 11.30 -0.10
N THR A 85 -8.23 10.04 -0.42
CA THR A 85 -7.33 9.22 0.39
C THR A 85 -5.90 9.76 0.35
N ALA A 86 -5.36 10.07 -0.84
CA ALA A 86 -4.00 10.56 -0.98
C ALA A 86 -3.80 11.92 -0.30
N HIS A 87 -4.76 12.84 -0.41
CA HIS A 87 -4.64 14.17 0.18
C HIS A 87 -4.77 14.11 1.70
N GLY A 88 -5.65 13.25 2.24
CA GLY A 88 -5.69 12.96 3.67
C GLY A 88 -4.41 12.30 4.18
N TRP A 89 -3.84 11.38 3.39
CA TRP A 89 -2.59 10.69 3.71
C TRP A 89 -1.38 11.64 3.78
N VAL A 90 -1.25 12.54 2.80
CA VAL A 90 -0.21 13.59 2.80
C VAL A 90 -0.43 14.61 3.92
N GLY A 91 -1.68 14.78 4.35
CA GLY A 91 -2.10 15.83 5.26
C GLY A 91 -2.74 16.99 4.51
N VAL A 92 -3.83 17.51 5.06
CA VAL A 92 -4.63 18.56 4.41
C VAL A 92 -5.33 19.41 5.45
N ARG A 93 -5.18 20.74 5.35
CA ARG A 93 -5.74 21.70 6.32
C ARG A 93 -5.26 21.36 7.74
N GLY A 94 -6.18 21.09 8.67
CA GLY A 94 -5.86 20.67 10.04
C GLY A 94 -5.61 19.18 10.22
N MET A 95 -5.76 18.36 9.17
CA MET A 95 -5.51 16.92 9.25
C MET A 95 -4.01 16.63 9.11
N PRO A 96 -3.37 16.00 10.12
CA PRO A 96 -1.95 15.68 10.06
C PRO A 96 -1.66 14.57 9.04
N PRO A 97 -0.43 14.50 8.50
CA PRO A 97 -0.01 13.40 7.63
C PRO A 97 -0.24 12.03 8.28
N ARG A 98 -0.64 11.03 7.49
CA ARG A 98 -0.95 9.65 7.93
C ARG A 98 -1.97 9.57 9.07
N GLY A 99 -2.84 10.58 9.20
CA GLY A 99 -3.78 10.66 10.33
C GLY A 99 -3.11 10.87 11.69
N GLY A 100 -1.85 11.31 11.71
CA GLY A 100 -1.08 11.57 12.94
C GLY A 100 -0.41 10.34 13.56
N ARG A 101 -0.51 9.17 12.91
CA ARG A 101 0.12 7.93 13.35
C ARG A 101 1.26 7.53 12.41
N ALA A 102 2.50 7.64 12.87
CA ALA A 102 3.70 7.50 12.02
C ALA A 102 3.91 6.10 11.45
N ASP A 103 3.52 5.07 12.20
CA ASP A 103 3.60 3.63 11.87
C ASP A 103 2.35 3.13 11.11
N LEU A 104 1.39 4.00 10.81
CA LEU A 104 0.21 3.61 10.04
C LEU A 104 0.59 3.29 8.60
N SER A 105 0.18 2.11 8.12
CA SER A 105 0.33 1.74 6.71
C SER A 105 -0.67 2.51 5.82
N LEU A 106 -0.29 2.77 4.57
CA LEU A 106 -1.20 3.37 3.59
C LEU A 106 -2.45 2.50 3.36
N GLY A 107 -2.31 1.18 3.40
CA GLY A 107 -3.42 0.25 3.21
C GLY A 107 -4.48 0.36 4.31
N ASP A 108 -4.05 0.40 5.57
CA ASP A 108 -4.96 0.58 6.71
C ASP A 108 -5.63 1.95 6.69
N PHE A 109 -4.87 3.01 6.37
CA PHE A 109 -5.40 4.36 6.21
C PHE A 109 -6.45 4.43 5.10
N ALA A 110 -6.17 3.81 3.95
CA ALA A 110 -7.07 3.82 2.80
C ALA A 110 -8.34 2.99 3.06
N ARG A 111 -8.24 1.85 3.76
CA ARG A 111 -9.40 1.09 4.25
C ARG A 111 -10.25 1.90 5.23
N ALA A 112 -9.62 2.61 6.18
CA ALA A 112 -10.34 3.48 7.11
C ALA A 112 -11.08 4.60 6.37
N THR A 113 -10.42 5.22 5.38
CA THR A 113 -11.03 6.26 4.54
C THR A 113 -12.24 5.72 3.77
N ALA A 114 -12.13 4.53 3.16
CA ALA A 114 -13.24 3.88 2.47
C ALA A 114 -14.39 3.55 3.43
N TRP A 115 -14.09 3.02 4.62
CA TRP A 115 -15.09 2.74 5.66
C TRP A 115 -15.83 4.01 6.13
N MET A 116 -15.12 5.12 6.30
CA MET A 116 -15.72 6.42 6.65
C MET A 116 -16.62 6.95 5.53
N ALA A 117 -16.21 6.81 4.27
CA ALA A 117 -17.02 7.20 3.11
C ALA A 117 -18.29 6.34 2.96
N ARG A 118 -18.19 5.01 3.19
CA ARG A 118 -19.34 4.10 3.26
C ARG A 118 -20.32 4.49 4.36
N SER A 119 -19.80 4.88 5.52
CA SER A 119 -20.61 5.39 6.61
C SER A 119 -21.37 6.68 6.24
N ALA A 120 -20.84 7.47 5.30
CA ALA A 120 -21.47 8.68 4.76
C ALA A 120 -22.35 8.42 3.52
N GLY A 121 -22.58 7.16 3.14
CA GLY A 121 -23.54 6.77 2.11
C GLY A 121 -22.97 6.50 0.71
N VAL A 122 -21.65 6.36 0.55
CA VAL A 122 -21.03 6.01 -0.74
C VAL A 122 -20.36 4.66 -0.71
N ASP A 123 -20.64 3.82 -1.69
CA ASP A 123 -20.08 2.47 -1.79
C ASP A 123 -18.66 2.45 -2.39
N TRP A 124 -17.69 2.99 -1.66
CA TRP A 124 -16.29 2.82 -2.02
C TRP A 124 -15.81 1.42 -1.62
N PRO A 125 -15.20 0.65 -2.54
CA PRO A 125 -14.63 -0.64 -2.19
C PRO A 125 -13.43 -0.47 -1.26
N ASN A 126 -13.05 -1.54 -0.57
CA ASN A 126 -11.72 -1.57 0.02
C ASN A 126 -10.66 -1.45 -1.08
N PRO A 127 -9.58 -0.71 -0.83
CA PRO A 127 -8.53 -0.51 -1.83
C PRO A 127 -7.79 -1.84 -2.06
N ASP A 128 -7.86 -2.32 -3.29
CA ASP A 128 -6.98 -3.37 -3.80
C ASP A 128 -5.60 -2.79 -4.16
N GLU A 129 -4.72 -3.63 -4.70
CA GLU A 129 -3.38 -3.20 -5.10
C GLU A 129 -3.39 -2.09 -6.16
N ALA A 130 -4.32 -2.15 -7.13
CA ALA A 130 -4.43 -1.16 -8.18
C ALA A 130 -4.89 0.20 -7.63
N MET A 131 -5.86 0.21 -6.72
CA MET A 131 -6.28 1.42 -6.02
C MET A 131 -5.15 2.00 -5.17
N LEU A 132 -4.39 1.16 -4.44
CA LEU A 132 -3.23 1.62 -3.69
C LEU A 132 -2.13 2.20 -4.57
N ALA A 133 -1.89 1.63 -5.75
CA ALA A 133 -0.97 2.20 -6.73
C ALA A 133 -1.44 3.58 -7.23
N THR A 134 -2.75 3.72 -7.51
CA THR A 134 -3.36 4.99 -7.91
C THR A 134 -3.25 6.05 -6.80
N ILE A 135 -3.51 5.67 -5.55
CA ILE A 135 -3.34 6.55 -4.38
C ILE A 135 -1.89 7.01 -4.25
N ARG A 136 -0.90 6.12 -4.41
CA ARG A 136 0.53 6.50 -4.37
C ARG A 136 0.92 7.44 -5.51
N ALA A 137 0.40 7.21 -6.72
CA ALA A 137 0.64 8.11 -7.84
C ALA A 137 0.08 9.52 -7.56
N GLU A 138 -1.10 9.60 -6.93
CA GLU A 138 -1.69 10.87 -6.51
C GLU A 138 -0.95 11.52 -5.34
N GLU A 139 -0.45 10.73 -4.38
CA GLU A 139 0.41 11.20 -3.29
C GLU A 139 1.64 11.93 -3.85
N VAL A 140 2.33 11.35 -4.84
CA VAL A 140 3.50 11.97 -5.48
C VAL A 140 3.13 13.32 -6.11
N LYS A 141 2.03 13.38 -6.86
CA LYS A 141 1.54 14.62 -7.47
C LYS A 141 1.22 15.66 -6.40
N ARG A 142 0.56 15.26 -5.32
CA ARG A 142 0.18 16.15 -4.22
C ARG A 142 1.39 16.72 -3.50
N VAL A 143 2.38 15.88 -3.20
CA VAL A 143 3.64 16.31 -2.57
C VAL A 143 4.37 17.32 -3.46
N GLU A 144 4.47 17.05 -4.76
CA GLU A 144 5.09 17.98 -5.71
C GLU A 144 4.34 19.31 -5.80
N ALA A 145 3.00 19.24 -5.87
CA ALA A 145 2.17 20.44 -5.84
C ALA A 145 2.36 21.25 -4.55
N LEU A 146 2.56 20.61 -3.39
CA LEU A 146 2.83 21.31 -2.15
C LEU A 146 4.22 21.96 -2.10
N ARG A 147 5.22 21.37 -2.77
CA ARG A 147 6.59 21.90 -2.85
C ARG A 147 6.70 23.12 -3.77
N THR A 148 5.89 23.16 -4.81
CA THR A 148 5.92 24.18 -5.86
C THR A 148 4.93 25.33 -5.63
N ARG A 149 4.17 25.29 -4.54
CA ARG A 149 3.30 26.40 -4.14
C ARG A 149 4.15 27.58 -3.66
N PRO A 150 3.95 28.79 -4.23
CA PRO A 150 4.64 30.00 -3.80
C PRO A 150 4.20 30.45 -2.40
#